data_AF-A0A9P9Q0K7-F1
#
_entry.id   AF-A0A9P9Q0K7-F1
#
_cell.length_a   1.000
_cell.length_b   1.000
_cell.length_c   1.000
_cell.angle_alpha   90.00
_cell.angle_beta   90.00
_cell.angle_gamma   90.00
#
_symmetry.space_group_name_H-M   'P 1'
#
loop_
_entity.id
_entity.type
_entity.pdbx_description
1 polymer ?
#
loop_
_entity_poly.entity_id
_entity_poly.type
_entity_poly.pdbx_seq_one_letter_code
_entity_poly.pdbx_strand_id
1 'polypeptide(L)'
;MSTTIQLHCPSRKRTIDNFVISPFQSNDQILQGIRIALQVPYAVLYTVDAKAITKLDGLQEDQRVLVAATANERMLPDSPPDFVFYDGQEGDDIDPDFDGYGQSWESLSEREKCEHITSLQEVKPTTRNKLRFTRQWQAVSDDLSAVGERSQDAKESDALIEQRWRTTIDHFLQDSMKPTKIKTAGKFWDDKVVAGLAIMSSLMPGQAQLAIEFLEEAIQLRVSDGIDTSPLIQFEDILNAVAIIYERAGVIPMKLTKPKSAKAREVSAVRQLVGKTRLT
;
A
#
# COMPACT_ATOMS: atom_id res chain seq x y z
N MET A 1 -9.19 -19.16 32.59
CA MET A 1 -9.10 -19.77 31.24
C MET A 1 -7.95 -19.07 30.52
N SER A 2 -7.25 -19.76 29.63
CA SER A 2 -6.25 -19.11 28.76
C SER A 2 -6.96 -18.30 27.69
N THR A 3 -6.41 -17.13 27.37
CA THR A 3 -6.94 -16.23 26.34
C THR A 3 -5.99 -16.26 25.15
N THR A 4 -6.52 -16.51 23.97
CA THR A 4 -5.74 -16.49 22.73
C THR A 4 -5.93 -15.13 22.05
N ILE A 5 -4.86 -14.47 21.61
CA ILE A 5 -4.92 -13.17 20.93
C ILE A 5 -4.07 -13.16 19.66
N GLN A 6 -4.31 -12.19 18.78
CA GLN A 6 -3.46 -11.92 17.63
C GLN A 6 -2.57 -10.70 17.94
N LEU A 7 -1.25 -10.85 17.81
CA LEU A 7 -0.30 -9.76 17.97
C LEU A 7 0.12 -9.25 16.59
N HIS A 8 -0.07 -7.96 16.33
CA HIS A 8 0.41 -7.32 15.12
C HIS A 8 1.45 -6.25 15.46
N CYS A 9 2.63 -6.32 14.84
CA CYS A 9 3.69 -5.34 14.99
C CYS A 9 3.89 -4.60 13.65
N PRO A 10 3.29 -3.41 13.49
CA PRO A 10 3.29 -2.69 12.22
C PRO A 10 4.70 -2.36 11.72
N SER A 11 5.58 -1.84 12.59
CA SER A 11 6.96 -1.46 12.24
C SER A 11 7.83 -2.62 11.76
N ARG A 12 7.47 -3.86 12.11
CA ARG A 12 8.16 -5.07 11.66
C ARG A 12 7.38 -5.86 10.60
N LYS A 13 6.20 -5.38 10.19
CA LYS A 13 5.24 -6.12 9.35
C LYS A 13 5.05 -7.57 9.81
N ARG A 14 5.04 -7.80 11.12
CA ARG A 14 5.01 -9.15 11.70
C ARG A 14 3.71 -9.36 12.46
N THR A 15 3.03 -10.43 12.12
CA THR A 15 1.83 -10.89 12.84
C THR A 15 2.12 -12.23 13.48
N ILE A 16 1.67 -12.41 14.73
CA ILE A 16 1.67 -13.68 15.42
C ILE A 16 0.22 -14.01 15.70
N ASP A 17 -0.26 -15.03 15.01
CA ASP A 17 -1.56 -15.62 15.25
C ASP A 17 -1.48 -16.52 16.48
N ASN A 18 -2.59 -16.58 17.22
CA ASN A 18 -2.79 -17.50 18.34
C ASN A 18 -1.78 -17.37 19.49
N PHE A 19 -1.40 -16.16 19.86
CA PHE A 19 -0.57 -15.94 21.05
C PHE A 19 -1.39 -16.23 22.31
N VAL A 20 -0.96 -17.21 23.10
CA VAL A 20 -1.70 -17.69 24.27
C VAL A 20 -1.25 -16.97 25.54
N ILE A 21 -2.19 -16.29 26.21
CA ILE A 21 -2.03 -15.72 27.54
C ILE A 21 -2.59 -16.70 28.56
N SER A 22 -1.74 -17.19 29.45
CA SER A 22 -2.15 -18.08 30.54
C SER A 22 -2.68 -17.28 31.74
N PRO A 23 -3.71 -17.78 32.46
CA PRO A 23 -4.38 -17.04 33.52
C PRO A 23 -3.51 -16.74 34.76
N PHE A 24 -2.34 -17.36 34.88
CA PHE A 24 -1.42 -17.19 36.01
C PHE A 24 -0.18 -16.36 35.67
N GLN A 25 -0.07 -15.85 34.44
CA GLN A 25 1.07 -15.03 34.05
C GLN A 25 0.91 -13.59 34.54
N SER A 26 1.98 -13.01 35.08
CA SER A 26 2.02 -11.58 35.37
C SER A 26 2.13 -10.76 34.09
N ASN A 27 1.76 -9.46 34.15
CA ASN A 27 1.90 -8.56 33.00
C ASN A 27 3.33 -8.54 32.43
N ASP A 28 4.34 -8.55 33.30
CA ASP A 28 5.75 -8.57 32.88
C ASP A 28 6.12 -9.87 32.15
N GLN A 29 5.60 -11.02 32.61
CA GLN A 29 5.83 -12.30 31.95
C GLN A 29 5.17 -12.34 30.57
N ILE A 30 3.97 -11.80 30.43
CA ILE A 30 3.27 -11.69 29.15
C ILE A 30 4.06 -10.78 28.20
N LEU A 31 4.45 -9.58 28.65
CA LEU A 31 5.25 -8.65 27.84
C LEU A 31 6.60 -9.24 27.43
N GLN A 32 7.26 -10.01 28.31
CA GLN A 32 8.49 -10.71 27.97
C GLN A 32 8.25 -11.80 26.90
N GLY A 33 7.16 -12.56 27.02
CA GLY A 33 6.75 -13.52 26.00
C GLY A 33 6.49 -12.86 24.64
N ILE A 34 5.81 -11.71 24.63
CA ILE A 34 5.54 -10.91 23.42
C ILE A 34 6.84 -10.45 22.77
N ARG A 35 7.79 -9.92 23.56
CA ARG A 35 9.12 -9.49 23.06
C ARG A 35 9.89 -10.63 22.39
N ILE A 36 9.88 -11.80 23.02
CA ILE A 36 10.55 -13.01 22.47
C ILE A 36 9.85 -13.45 21.19
N ALA A 37 8.52 -13.54 21.20
CA ALA A 37 7.74 -14.02 20.08
C ALA A 37 7.90 -13.12 18.84
N LEU A 38 7.85 -11.80 19.03
CA LEU A 38 8.02 -10.81 17.96
C LEU A 38 9.49 -10.49 17.65
N GLN A 39 10.44 -10.94 18.48
CA GLN A 39 11.86 -10.63 18.40
C GLN A 39 12.14 -9.12 18.48
N VAL A 40 11.52 -8.44 19.44
CA VAL A 40 11.63 -6.99 19.65
C VAL A 40 12.19 -6.66 21.03
N PRO A 41 13.00 -5.60 21.17
CA PRO A 41 13.61 -5.23 22.46
C PRO A 41 12.60 -4.55 23.40
N TYR A 42 11.52 -3.99 22.86
CA TYR A 42 10.50 -3.26 23.59
C TYR A 42 9.11 -3.71 23.12
N ALA A 43 8.14 -3.67 24.02
CA ALA A 43 6.75 -4.00 23.73
C ALA A 43 5.82 -3.14 24.58
N VAL A 44 5.00 -2.33 23.92
CA VAL A 44 3.80 -1.71 24.48
C VAL A 44 2.62 -2.08 23.61
N LEU A 45 1.53 -2.45 24.26
CA LEU A 45 0.34 -2.96 23.61
C LEU A 45 -0.69 -1.85 23.43
N TYR A 46 -1.37 -1.90 22.29
CA TYR A 46 -2.44 -0.98 21.96
C TYR A 46 -3.62 -1.74 21.37
N THR A 47 -4.81 -1.19 21.52
CA THR A 47 -5.98 -1.62 20.75
C THR A 47 -5.77 -1.33 19.26
N VAL A 48 -6.62 -1.89 18.40
CA VAL A 48 -6.68 -1.50 16.98
C VAL A 48 -6.89 0.00 16.79
N ASP A 49 -7.58 0.69 17.72
CA ASP A 49 -7.72 2.15 17.69
C ASP A 49 -6.50 2.94 18.25
N ALA A 50 -5.35 2.29 18.41
CA ALA A 50 -4.13 2.85 19.01
C ALA A 50 -4.29 3.42 20.43
N LYS A 51 -5.20 2.86 21.23
CA LYS A 51 -5.29 3.18 22.67
C LYS A 51 -4.41 2.23 23.47
N ALA A 52 -3.57 2.78 24.33
CA ALA A 52 -2.66 1.96 25.14
C ALA A 52 -3.42 0.98 26.04
N ILE A 53 -2.98 -0.27 26.05
CA ILE A 53 -3.52 -1.33 26.90
C ILE A 53 -2.58 -1.51 28.09
N THR A 54 -3.02 -1.09 29.27
CA THR A 54 -2.26 -1.22 30.52
C THR A 54 -2.65 -2.44 31.35
N LYS A 55 -3.81 -3.04 31.03
CA LYS A 55 -4.44 -4.15 31.75
C LYS A 55 -4.68 -5.31 30.79
N LEU A 56 -3.91 -6.39 30.95
CA LEU A 56 -3.90 -7.53 30.04
C LEU A 56 -4.98 -8.58 30.40
N ASP A 57 -5.53 -8.48 31.60
CA ASP A 57 -6.65 -9.26 32.11
C ASP A 57 -7.97 -8.97 31.39
N GLY A 58 -8.09 -7.79 30.74
CA GLY A 58 -9.26 -7.40 29.97
C GLY A 58 -9.22 -7.76 28.47
N LEU A 59 -8.17 -8.47 28.01
CA LEU A 59 -8.06 -8.89 26.63
C LEU A 59 -9.07 -10.00 26.31
N GLN A 60 -9.69 -9.91 25.13
CA GLN A 60 -10.67 -10.88 24.66
C GLN A 60 -10.02 -11.94 23.77
N GLU A 61 -10.68 -13.09 23.66
CA GLU A 61 -10.27 -14.15 22.75
C GLU A 61 -10.31 -13.66 21.29
N ASP A 62 -9.30 -14.04 20.51
CA ASP A 62 -9.03 -13.63 19.13
C ASP A 62 -8.89 -12.11 18.91
N GLN A 63 -8.71 -11.33 19.99
CA GLN A 63 -8.53 -9.89 19.87
C GLN A 63 -7.20 -9.57 19.18
N ARG A 64 -7.27 -8.69 18.16
CA ARG A 64 -6.08 -8.10 17.55
C ARG A 64 -5.52 -6.98 18.42
N VAL A 65 -4.24 -7.08 18.73
CA VAL A 65 -3.50 -6.16 19.58
C VAL A 65 -2.28 -5.65 18.81
N LEU A 66 -2.13 -4.32 18.75
CA LEU A 66 -0.98 -3.69 18.12
C LEU A 66 0.19 -3.63 19.11
N VAL A 67 1.41 -3.86 18.63
CA VAL A 67 2.62 -3.89 19.44
C VAL A 67 3.65 -2.89 18.91
N ALA A 68 3.98 -1.90 19.74
CA ALA A 68 5.12 -1.01 19.50
C ALA A 68 6.43 -1.74 19.83
N ALA A 69 7.34 -1.80 18.87
CA ALA A 69 8.64 -2.44 18.98
C ALA A 69 9.74 -1.55 19.58
N THR A 70 9.48 -0.23 19.69
CA THR A 70 10.42 0.75 20.29
C THR A 70 9.69 1.76 21.19
N ALA A 71 10.41 2.34 22.15
CA ALA A 71 9.83 3.28 23.11
C ALA A 71 9.32 4.59 22.49
N ASN A 72 9.87 4.99 21.35
CA ASN A 72 9.52 6.22 20.65
C ASN A 72 8.51 5.97 19.51
N GLU A 73 8.05 4.73 19.35
CA GLU A 73 7.09 4.38 18.30
C GLU A 73 5.70 4.89 18.69
N ARG A 74 5.22 5.89 17.96
CA ARG A 74 3.85 6.36 18.07
C ARG A 74 2.94 5.36 17.38
N MET A 75 2.15 4.64 18.16
CA MET A 75 1.15 3.72 17.60
C MET A 75 0.02 4.52 16.95
N LEU A 76 -0.41 4.09 15.77
CA LEU A 76 -1.51 4.67 15.02
C LEU A 76 -2.62 3.64 14.80
N PRO A 77 -3.89 4.05 14.65
CA PRO A 77 -4.98 3.13 14.47
C PRO A 77 -4.74 2.19 13.28
N ASP A 78 -5.03 0.92 13.48
CA ASP A 78 -5.02 -0.15 12.48
C ASP A 78 -6.47 -0.38 12.05
N SER A 79 -6.89 0.39 11.05
CA SER A 79 -8.20 0.31 10.41
C SER A 79 -8.05 -0.23 8.99
N PRO A 80 -9.02 -1.00 8.47
CA PRO A 80 -9.05 -1.35 7.06
C PRO A 80 -8.92 -0.08 6.20
N PRO A 81 -8.29 -0.16 5.01
CA PRO A 81 -8.17 1.02 4.17
C PRO A 81 -9.54 1.56 3.76
N ASP A 82 -9.86 2.78 4.17
CA ASP A 82 -11.03 3.52 3.68
C ASP A 82 -10.65 4.20 2.37
N PHE A 83 -11.45 4.03 1.31
CA PHE A 83 -11.16 4.58 -0.01
C PHE A 83 -11.96 5.85 -0.23
N VAL A 84 -11.29 6.97 -0.46
CA VAL A 84 -11.96 8.24 -0.75
C VAL A 84 -11.31 8.93 -1.93
N PHE A 85 -12.14 9.28 -2.92
CA PHE A 85 -11.74 10.25 -3.94
C PHE A 85 -11.60 11.60 -3.26
N TYR A 86 -10.37 12.11 -3.22
CA TYR A 86 -10.02 13.30 -2.47
C TYR A 86 -10.04 14.54 -3.37
N ASP A 87 -10.93 15.45 -3.04
CA ASP A 87 -11.23 16.71 -3.73
C ASP A 87 -11.01 17.95 -2.84
N GLY A 88 -10.23 17.80 -1.75
CA GLY A 88 -9.90 18.90 -0.85
C GLY A 88 -10.85 19.11 0.32
N GLN A 89 -11.77 18.17 0.59
CA GLN A 89 -12.73 18.24 1.70
C GLN A 89 -12.12 18.34 3.11
N GLU A 90 -10.83 18.02 3.31
CA GLU A 90 -10.12 18.14 4.60
C GLU A 90 -9.25 19.42 4.66
N GLY A 91 -9.62 20.44 3.88
CA GLY A 91 -8.85 21.67 3.70
C GLY A 91 -8.67 22.53 4.97
N ASP A 92 -9.57 22.43 5.94
CA ASP A 92 -9.46 23.12 7.24
C ASP A 92 -8.32 22.55 8.11
N ASP A 93 -7.81 21.36 7.77
CA ASP A 93 -6.73 20.69 8.48
C ASP A 93 -5.35 20.93 7.84
N ILE A 94 -5.29 21.80 6.85
CA ILE A 94 -4.03 22.27 6.25
C ILE A 94 -3.43 23.33 7.17
N ASP A 95 -2.12 23.26 7.37
CA ASP A 95 -1.36 24.33 8.01
C ASP A 95 -1.59 25.68 7.29
N PRO A 96 -2.01 26.76 7.98
CA PRO A 96 -2.13 28.10 7.38
C PRO A 96 -0.84 28.62 6.73
N ASP A 97 0.32 28.09 7.13
CA ASP A 97 1.61 28.44 6.56
C ASP A 97 1.91 27.69 5.24
N PHE A 98 0.97 26.86 4.76
CA PHE A 98 1.09 26.11 3.52
C PHE A 98 0.87 26.99 2.26
N ASP A 99 1.74 26.84 1.26
CA ASP A 99 1.57 27.46 -0.06
C ASP A 99 0.31 26.92 -0.74
N GLY A 100 -0.68 27.79 -0.97
CA GLY A 100 -1.99 27.39 -1.51
C GLY A 100 -3.10 27.28 -0.47
N TYR A 101 -2.83 27.58 0.81
CA TYR A 101 -3.85 27.67 1.84
C TYR A 101 -5.00 28.63 1.43
N GLY A 102 -6.24 28.17 1.59
CA GLY A 102 -7.45 28.92 1.22
C GLY A 102 -7.80 28.92 -0.27
N GLN A 103 -7.01 28.28 -1.14
CA GLN A 103 -7.36 28.11 -2.55
C GLN A 103 -8.25 26.88 -2.78
N SER A 104 -9.07 26.92 -3.83
CA SER A 104 -9.84 25.74 -4.24
C SER A 104 -8.93 24.62 -4.71
N TRP A 105 -9.27 23.39 -4.33
CA TRP A 105 -8.51 22.18 -4.69
C TRP A 105 -8.20 22.07 -6.18
N GLU A 106 -9.15 22.44 -7.04
CA GLU A 106 -8.98 22.41 -8.49
C GLU A 106 -7.88 23.34 -8.99
N SER A 107 -7.64 24.45 -8.28
CA SER A 107 -6.66 25.47 -8.63
C SER A 107 -5.24 25.14 -8.14
N LEU A 108 -5.11 24.20 -7.20
CA LEU A 108 -3.82 23.76 -6.70
C LEU A 108 -3.04 22.97 -7.75
N SER A 109 -1.75 23.25 -7.85
CA SER A 109 -0.78 22.46 -8.60
C SER A 109 -0.65 21.04 -8.04
N GLU A 110 -0.10 20.12 -8.84
CA GLU A 110 0.15 18.74 -8.37
C GLU A 110 1.07 18.69 -7.15
N ARG A 111 2.05 19.61 -7.10
CA ARG A 111 2.97 19.74 -5.97
C ARG A 111 2.21 20.15 -4.70
N GLU A 112 1.36 21.17 -4.78
CA GLU A 112 0.59 21.63 -3.63
C GLU A 112 -0.40 20.56 -3.17
N LYS A 113 -1.06 19.86 -4.10
CA LYS A 113 -1.93 18.70 -3.77
C LYS A 113 -1.16 17.59 -3.05
N CYS A 114 0.07 17.33 -3.48
CA CYS A 114 0.92 16.32 -2.86
C CYS A 114 1.33 16.71 -1.44
N GLU A 115 1.79 17.94 -1.25
CA GLU A 115 2.21 18.43 0.06
C GLU A 115 1.01 18.51 1.04
N HIS A 116 -0.17 18.92 0.56
CA HIS A 116 -1.42 18.86 1.33
C HIS A 116 -1.69 17.43 1.83
N ILE A 117 -1.80 16.44 0.94
CA ILE A 117 -2.12 15.06 1.37
C ILE A 117 -1.05 14.50 2.32
N THR A 118 0.21 14.86 2.09
CA THR A 118 1.30 14.47 2.98
C THR A 118 1.14 15.08 4.36
N SER A 119 0.77 16.37 4.45
CA SER A 119 0.53 17.05 5.74
C SER A 119 -0.62 16.41 6.55
N LEU A 120 -1.65 15.87 5.88
CA LEU A 120 -2.75 15.18 6.56
C LEU A 120 -2.30 13.94 7.34
N GLN A 121 -1.20 13.30 6.93
CA GLN A 121 -0.64 12.18 7.71
C GLN A 121 -0.06 12.64 9.05
N GLU A 122 0.47 13.87 9.10
CA GLU A 122 1.06 14.47 10.29
C GLU A 122 -0.03 15.08 11.19
N VAL A 123 -0.99 15.80 10.60
CA VAL A 123 -2.08 16.50 11.31
C VAL A 123 -3.19 15.54 11.75
N LYS A 124 -3.55 14.55 10.91
CA LYS A 124 -4.61 13.56 11.16
C LYS A 124 -4.09 12.13 11.06
N PRO A 125 -3.18 11.71 11.96
CA PRO A 125 -2.59 10.39 11.91
C PRO A 125 -3.61 9.26 12.17
N THR A 126 -4.78 9.57 12.74
CA THR A 126 -5.92 8.65 12.87
C THR A 126 -6.52 8.24 11.54
N THR A 127 -6.26 9.00 10.47
CA THR A 127 -6.76 8.76 9.12
C THR A 127 -5.68 8.23 8.17
N ARG A 128 -4.57 7.70 8.73
CA ARG A 128 -3.43 7.18 7.95
C ARG A 128 -3.82 6.06 6.98
N ASN A 129 -4.79 5.21 7.35
CA ASN A 129 -5.26 4.13 6.47
C ASN A 129 -6.33 4.60 5.49
N LYS A 130 -6.74 5.87 5.53
CA LYS A 130 -7.64 6.42 4.51
C LYS A 130 -6.83 6.70 3.24
N LEU A 131 -7.08 5.89 2.21
CA LEU A 131 -6.49 6.07 0.89
C LEU A 131 -7.16 7.24 0.20
N ARG A 132 -6.42 8.34 0.09
CA ARG A 132 -6.81 9.55 -0.64
C ARG A 132 -6.28 9.45 -2.06
N PHE A 133 -7.16 9.26 -3.04
CA PHE A 133 -6.75 9.31 -4.44
C PHE A 133 -7.32 10.53 -5.14
N THR A 134 -6.49 11.19 -5.96
CA THR A 134 -6.76 12.57 -6.43
C THR A 134 -7.08 12.66 -7.91
N ARG A 135 -6.78 11.60 -8.66
CA ARG A 135 -6.93 11.58 -10.12
C ARG A 135 -8.17 10.79 -10.52
N GLN A 136 -8.85 11.25 -11.57
CA GLN A 136 -10.00 10.56 -12.14
C GLN A 136 -9.55 9.29 -12.87
N TRP A 137 -10.35 8.23 -12.80
CA TRP A 137 -10.03 6.94 -13.42
C TRP A 137 -9.71 7.08 -14.92
N GLN A 138 -10.52 7.84 -15.67
CA GLN A 138 -10.34 7.96 -17.12
C GLN A 138 -8.95 8.50 -17.48
N ALA A 139 -8.51 9.58 -16.82
CA ALA A 139 -7.20 10.17 -17.06
C ALA A 139 -6.07 9.21 -16.70
N VAL A 140 -6.19 8.49 -15.59
CA VAL A 140 -5.17 7.49 -15.18
C VAL A 140 -5.14 6.31 -16.14
N SER A 141 -6.31 5.82 -16.58
CA SER A 141 -6.43 4.73 -17.54
C SER A 141 -5.80 5.10 -18.90
N ASP A 142 -6.01 6.33 -19.35
CA ASP A 142 -5.44 6.84 -20.61
C ASP A 142 -3.91 6.95 -20.50
N ASP A 143 -3.40 7.49 -19.38
CA ASP A 143 -1.95 7.57 -19.12
C ASP A 143 -1.30 6.18 -19.08
N LEU A 144 -1.91 5.22 -18.37
CA LEU A 144 -1.42 3.84 -18.26
C LEU A 144 -1.43 3.14 -19.61
N SER A 145 -2.43 3.39 -20.46
CA SER A 145 -2.52 2.81 -21.80
C SER A 145 -1.45 3.36 -22.75
N ALA A 146 -1.02 4.61 -22.54
CA ALA A 146 0.01 5.26 -23.33
C ALA A 146 1.45 4.87 -22.93
N VAL A 147 1.63 4.11 -21.83
CA VAL A 147 2.95 3.67 -21.38
C VAL A 147 3.59 2.76 -22.43
N GLY A 148 4.75 3.18 -22.93
CA GLY A 148 5.49 2.50 -24.01
C GLY A 148 5.14 2.97 -25.42
N GLU A 149 4.13 3.82 -25.59
CA GLU A 149 3.89 4.55 -26.85
C GLU A 149 4.71 5.84 -26.93
N ARG A 150 4.97 6.46 -25.76
CA ARG A 150 5.84 7.63 -25.61
C ARG A 150 7.16 7.21 -24.98
N SER A 151 8.27 7.71 -25.53
CA SER A 151 9.57 7.57 -24.88
C SER A 151 9.56 8.45 -23.62
N GLN A 152 9.39 7.82 -22.47
CA GLN A 152 9.47 8.46 -21.16
C GLN A 152 10.85 8.19 -20.57
N ASP A 153 11.52 9.23 -20.09
CA ASP A 153 12.79 9.06 -19.39
C ASP A 153 12.52 8.45 -18.01
N ALA A 154 13.10 7.27 -17.76
CA ALA A 154 13.01 6.61 -16.46
C ALA A 154 13.58 7.49 -15.33
N LYS A 155 14.56 8.36 -15.60
CA LYS A 155 15.10 9.27 -14.58
C LYS A 155 14.12 10.35 -14.18
N GLU A 156 13.38 10.90 -15.14
CA GLU A 156 12.34 11.89 -14.87
C GLU A 156 11.20 11.25 -14.07
N SER A 157 10.82 10.03 -14.45
CA SER A 157 9.79 9.26 -13.75
C SER A 157 10.21 8.90 -12.31
N ASP A 158 11.48 8.52 -12.08
CA ASP A 158 12.04 8.26 -10.75
C ASP A 158 12.05 9.53 -9.87
N ALA A 159 12.42 10.68 -10.44
CA ALA A 159 12.38 11.96 -9.73
C ALA A 159 10.95 12.35 -9.31
N LEU A 160 9.96 12.10 -10.18
CA LEU A 160 8.54 12.33 -9.85
C LEU A 160 8.06 11.40 -8.73
N ILE A 161 8.49 10.14 -8.72
CA ILE A 161 8.17 9.19 -7.65
C ILE A 161 8.77 9.69 -6.33
N GLU A 162 10.05 10.06 -6.32
CA GLU A 162 10.72 10.57 -5.12
C GLU A 162 10.03 11.84 -4.59
N GLN A 163 9.67 12.76 -5.48
CA GLN A 163 8.93 13.97 -5.10
C GLN A 163 7.58 13.64 -4.46
N ARG A 164 6.81 12.69 -5.05
CA ARG A 164 5.44 12.39 -4.65
C ARG A 164 5.34 11.47 -3.44
N TRP A 165 6.31 10.57 -3.27
CA TRP A 165 6.30 9.56 -2.21
C TRP A 165 7.38 9.74 -1.16
N ARG A 166 8.30 10.71 -1.34
CA ARG A 166 9.45 10.96 -0.45
C ARG A 166 10.30 9.71 -0.21
N THR A 167 10.35 8.81 -1.18
CA THR A 167 11.15 7.59 -1.17
C THR A 167 11.58 7.23 -2.59
N THR A 168 12.75 6.62 -2.74
CA THR A 168 13.20 6.13 -4.04
C THR A 168 12.58 4.76 -4.34
N ILE A 169 12.50 4.37 -5.61
CA ILE A 169 12.00 3.04 -6.01
C ILE A 169 12.75 1.92 -5.27
N ASP A 170 14.06 2.08 -5.11
CA ASP A 170 14.94 1.15 -4.41
C ASP A 170 14.57 0.95 -2.93
N HIS A 171 14.03 1.97 -2.25
CA HIS A 171 13.58 1.87 -0.85
C HIS A 171 12.09 1.54 -0.72
N PHE A 172 11.30 1.91 -1.73
CA PHE A 172 9.87 1.64 -1.80
C PHE A 172 9.58 0.14 -1.94
N LEU A 173 10.26 -0.54 -2.85
CA LEU A 173 10.03 -1.96 -3.13
C LEU A 173 10.77 -2.86 -2.13
N GLN A 174 10.19 -4.04 -1.85
CA GLN A 174 10.88 -5.10 -1.13
C GLN A 174 11.96 -5.74 -2.02
N ASP A 175 13.05 -6.27 -1.44
CA ASP A 175 14.17 -6.84 -2.21
C ASP A 175 13.76 -7.98 -3.14
N SER A 176 12.74 -8.77 -2.75
CA SER A 176 12.18 -9.85 -3.57
C SER A 176 11.49 -9.35 -4.85
N MET A 177 11.06 -8.09 -4.88
CA MET A 177 10.38 -7.47 -6.02
C MET A 177 11.34 -6.82 -7.01
N LYS A 178 12.62 -6.67 -6.62
CA LYS A 178 13.62 -5.91 -7.40
C LYS A 178 14.36 -6.85 -8.36
N PRO A 179 14.68 -6.41 -9.58
CA PRO A 179 15.58 -7.14 -10.44
C PRO A 179 16.96 -7.26 -9.77
N THR A 180 17.69 -8.33 -10.06
CA THR A 180 19.03 -8.53 -9.52
C THR A 180 19.97 -7.42 -10.01
N LYS A 181 20.71 -6.77 -9.09
CA LYS A 181 21.71 -5.73 -9.42
C LYS A 181 22.89 -6.34 -10.18
N ILE A 182 22.77 -6.52 -11.50
CA ILE A 182 23.88 -6.94 -12.35
C ILE A 182 24.74 -5.70 -12.67
N LYS A 183 26.05 -5.80 -12.44
CA LYS A 183 27.06 -4.73 -12.54
C LYS A 183 27.29 -4.12 -13.94
N THR A 184 26.40 -4.33 -14.90
CA THR A 184 26.56 -3.82 -16.26
C THR A 184 25.73 -2.56 -16.48
N ALA A 185 26.42 -1.48 -16.84
CA ALA A 185 25.88 -0.16 -17.07
C ALA A 185 24.69 -0.17 -18.05
N GLY A 186 23.55 0.34 -17.59
CA GLY A 186 22.45 0.76 -18.46
C GLY A 186 21.12 0.08 -18.15
N LYS A 187 20.31 0.74 -17.32
CA LYS A 187 18.93 0.43 -16.92
C LYS A 187 18.77 -0.77 -15.99
N PHE A 188 18.77 -0.45 -14.70
CA PHE A 188 18.48 -1.40 -13.62
C PHE A 188 16.97 -1.75 -13.54
N TRP A 189 16.10 -0.80 -13.89
CA TRP A 189 14.65 -0.93 -13.87
C TRP A 189 14.06 -0.91 -15.30
N ASP A 190 12.97 -1.65 -15.51
CA ASP A 190 12.18 -1.58 -16.75
C ASP A 190 11.50 -0.20 -16.86
N ASP A 191 11.68 0.50 -17.98
CA ASP A 191 11.13 1.85 -18.19
C ASP A 191 9.61 1.90 -18.00
N LYS A 192 8.87 0.84 -18.39
CA LYS A 192 7.41 0.78 -18.23
C LYS A 192 7.02 0.64 -16.77
N VAL A 193 7.78 -0.13 -16.00
CA VAL A 193 7.57 -0.26 -14.55
C VAL A 193 7.78 1.10 -13.88
N VAL A 194 8.87 1.79 -14.21
CA VAL A 194 9.16 3.10 -13.62
C VAL A 194 8.09 4.13 -14.03
N ALA A 195 7.70 4.18 -15.30
CA ALA A 195 6.62 5.05 -15.78
C ALA A 195 5.27 4.73 -15.12
N GLY A 196 4.93 3.46 -14.98
CA GLY A 196 3.73 3.00 -14.29
C GLY A 196 3.71 3.41 -12.82
N LEU A 197 4.83 3.26 -12.11
CA LEU A 197 4.98 3.69 -10.72
C LEU A 197 4.88 5.22 -10.60
N ALA A 198 5.39 5.98 -11.58
CA ALA A 198 5.23 7.42 -11.61
C ALA A 198 3.77 7.84 -11.80
N ILE A 199 2.99 7.10 -12.60
CA ILE A 199 1.54 7.30 -12.71
C ILE A 199 0.85 6.91 -11.40
N MET A 200 1.21 5.76 -10.80
CA MET A 200 0.64 5.33 -9.52
C MET A 200 0.89 6.34 -8.40
N SER A 201 2.10 6.88 -8.30
CA SER A 201 2.43 7.91 -7.31
C SER A 201 1.66 9.22 -7.52
N SER A 202 1.29 9.55 -8.77
CA SER A 202 0.48 10.74 -9.08
C SER A 202 -0.94 10.67 -8.53
N LEU A 203 -1.53 9.46 -8.45
CA LEU A 203 -2.88 9.30 -7.90
C LEU A 203 -2.89 9.11 -6.39
N MET A 204 -1.77 8.72 -5.77
CA MET A 204 -1.65 8.50 -4.32
C MET A 204 -0.49 9.30 -3.69
N PRO A 205 -0.52 10.64 -3.73
CA PRO A 205 0.58 11.45 -3.19
C PRO A 205 0.80 11.17 -1.70
N GLY A 206 2.05 11.10 -1.26
CA GLY A 206 2.44 10.86 0.13
C GLY A 206 2.09 9.47 0.69
N GLN A 207 1.37 8.62 -0.03
CA GLN A 207 0.81 7.36 0.49
C GLN A 207 1.55 6.12 -0.01
N ALA A 208 2.89 6.18 -0.08
CA ALA A 208 3.73 5.08 -0.51
C ALA A 208 3.46 3.79 0.26
N GLN A 209 3.24 3.88 1.58
CA GLN A 209 2.95 2.71 2.40
C GLN A 209 1.66 1.98 2.00
N LEU A 210 0.60 2.72 1.64
CA LEU A 210 -0.62 2.08 1.16
C LEU A 210 -0.41 1.56 -0.26
N ALA A 211 0.31 2.31 -1.11
CA ALA A 211 0.60 1.90 -2.49
C ALA A 211 1.33 0.54 -2.56
N ILE A 212 2.29 0.28 -1.66
CA ILE A 212 3.01 -1.01 -1.65
C ILE A 212 2.09 -2.18 -1.28
N GLU A 213 1.06 -1.98 -0.44
CA GLU A 213 0.10 -3.04 -0.08
C GLU A 213 -0.72 -3.48 -1.31
N PHE A 214 -1.14 -2.54 -2.16
CA PHE A 214 -1.85 -2.87 -3.40
C PHE A 214 -0.95 -3.52 -4.45
N LEU A 215 0.33 -3.14 -4.51
CA LEU A 215 1.30 -3.82 -5.37
C LEU A 215 1.59 -5.24 -4.88
N GLU A 216 1.74 -5.44 -3.57
CA GLU A 216 1.88 -6.77 -2.96
C GLU A 216 0.69 -7.66 -3.29
N GLU A 217 -0.54 -7.13 -3.17
CA GLU A 217 -1.76 -7.84 -3.55
C GLU A 217 -1.79 -8.18 -5.04
N ALA A 218 -1.43 -7.23 -5.92
CA ALA A 218 -1.41 -7.44 -7.36
C ALA A 218 -0.39 -8.51 -7.78
N ILE A 219 0.82 -8.48 -7.21
CA ILE A 219 1.86 -9.50 -7.42
C ILE A 219 1.34 -10.86 -6.91
N GLN A 220 0.72 -10.90 -5.74
CA GLN A 220 0.16 -12.14 -5.21
C GLN A 220 -0.93 -12.72 -6.12
N LEU A 221 -1.80 -11.88 -6.69
CA LEU A 221 -2.81 -12.32 -7.67
C LEU A 221 -2.17 -12.95 -8.90
N ARG A 222 -1.07 -12.37 -9.43
CA ARG A 222 -0.32 -12.95 -10.56
C ARG A 222 0.38 -14.25 -10.18
N VAL A 223 1.05 -14.29 -9.03
CA VAL A 223 1.87 -15.42 -8.58
C VAL A 223 1.02 -16.63 -8.19
N SER A 224 -0.12 -16.40 -7.52
CA SER A 224 -1.05 -17.46 -7.11
C SER A 224 -1.77 -18.13 -8.27
N ASP A 225 -1.81 -17.49 -9.45
CA ASP A 225 -2.35 -18.07 -10.68
C ASP A 225 -1.43 -19.16 -11.30
N GLY A 226 -0.22 -19.36 -10.75
CA GLY A 226 0.65 -20.52 -11.04
C GLY A 226 1.33 -20.55 -12.42
N ILE A 227 1.05 -19.57 -13.28
CA ILE A 227 1.65 -19.43 -14.62
C ILE A 227 2.99 -18.68 -14.54
N ASP A 228 3.09 -17.70 -13.65
CA ASP A 228 4.30 -16.92 -13.40
C ASP A 228 4.56 -16.88 -11.90
N THR A 229 5.64 -17.52 -11.45
CA THR A 229 6.01 -17.61 -10.04
C THR A 229 6.99 -16.51 -9.62
N SER A 230 7.35 -15.62 -10.54
CA SER A 230 8.34 -14.58 -10.27
C SER A 230 7.77 -13.51 -9.34
N PRO A 231 8.40 -13.25 -8.18
CA PRO A 231 8.01 -12.16 -7.29
C PRO A 231 8.44 -10.78 -7.81
N LEU A 232 9.17 -10.72 -8.93
CA LEU A 232 9.60 -9.46 -9.53
C LEU A 232 8.40 -8.66 -10.01
N ILE A 233 8.44 -7.34 -9.76
CA ILE A 233 7.39 -6.44 -10.22
C ILE A 233 7.37 -6.36 -11.75
N GLN A 234 6.17 -6.42 -12.32
CA GLN A 234 5.89 -6.23 -13.74
C GLN A 234 4.94 -5.05 -13.93
N PHE A 235 4.88 -4.52 -15.16
CA PHE A 235 3.98 -3.42 -15.46
C PHE A 235 2.51 -3.80 -15.24
N GLU A 236 2.15 -5.06 -15.52
CA GLU A 236 0.83 -5.64 -15.26
C GLU A 236 0.45 -5.61 -13.78
N ASP A 237 1.40 -5.74 -12.86
CA ASP A 237 1.14 -5.66 -11.42
C ASP A 237 0.70 -4.23 -11.04
N ILE A 238 1.29 -3.21 -11.68
CA ILE A 238 0.91 -1.82 -11.47
C ILE A 238 -0.50 -1.56 -12.02
N LEU A 239 -0.81 -2.05 -13.22
CA LEU A 239 -2.16 -1.96 -13.80
C LEU A 239 -3.21 -2.57 -12.87
N ASN A 240 -2.93 -3.76 -12.35
CA ASN A 240 -3.81 -4.46 -11.43
C ASN A 240 -3.96 -3.71 -10.10
N ALA A 241 -2.87 -3.21 -9.52
CA ALA A 241 -2.91 -2.44 -8.28
C ALA A 241 -3.76 -1.18 -8.42
N VAL A 242 -3.56 -0.40 -9.49
CA VAL A 242 -4.37 0.79 -9.77
C VAL A 242 -5.85 0.43 -9.93
N ALA A 243 -6.15 -0.63 -10.68
CA ALA A 243 -7.53 -1.04 -10.89
C ALA A 243 -8.21 -1.57 -9.60
N ILE A 244 -7.48 -2.27 -8.71
CA ILE A 244 -7.99 -2.67 -7.38
C ILE A 244 -8.37 -1.45 -6.55
N ILE A 245 -7.56 -0.39 -6.58
CA ILE A 245 -7.83 0.86 -5.84
C ILE A 245 -9.15 1.48 -6.31
N TYR A 246 -9.33 1.68 -7.62
CA TYR A 246 -10.55 2.27 -8.17
C TYR A 246 -11.78 1.35 -8.05
N GLU A 247 -11.60 0.02 -8.09
CA GLU A 247 -12.66 -0.95 -7.80
C GLU A 247 -13.15 -0.81 -6.36
N ARG A 248 -12.22 -0.82 -5.39
CA ARG A 248 -12.57 -0.73 -3.96
C ARG A 248 -13.16 0.63 -3.60
N ALA A 249 -12.79 1.68 -4.34
CA ALA A 249 -13.41 2.99 -4.26
C ALA A 249 -14.80 3.07 -4.92
N GLY A 250 -15.27 2.01 -5.57
CA GLY A 250 -16.56 1.97 -6.27
C GLY A 250 -16.62 2.82 -7.55
N VAL A 251 -15.48 3.30 -8.05
CA VAL A 251 -15.37 4.15 -9.24
C VAL A 251 -15.51 3.34 -10.53
N ILE A 252 -15.01 2.09 -10.53
CA ILE A 252 -15.15 1.18 -11.67
C ILE A 252 -15.95 -0.08 -11.27
N PRO A 253 -16.80 -0.60 -12.17
CA PRO A 253 -17.63 -1.78 -11.89
C PRO A 253 -16.85 -3.10 -12.00
N MET A 254 -15.52 -3.07 -12.08
CA MET A 254 -14.69 -4.26 -12.20
C MET A 254 -14.65 -5.05 -10.88
N LYS A 255 -14.65 -6.38 -10.97
CA LYS A 255 -14.39 -7.29 -9.83
C LYS A 255 -13.09 -8.05 -10.11
N LEU A 256 -11.96 -7.38 -10.02
CA LEU A 256 -10.62 -7.98 -10.13
C LEU A 256 -10.29 -8.80 -8.89
N THR A 257 -10.90 -8.47 -7.75
CA THR A 257 -10.78 -9.22 -6.48
C THR A 257 -11.48 -10.57 -6.48
N LYS A 258 -12.30 -10.89 -7.50
CA LYS A 258 -12.80 -12.25 -7.68
C LYS A 258 -11.80 -13.04 -8.52
N PRO A 259 -11.30 -14.19 -8.05
CA PRO A 259 -10.51 -15.07 -8.88
C PRO A 259 -11.33 -15.38 -10.13
N LYS A 260 -10.92 -14.86 -11.29
CA LYS A 260 -11.57 -15.24 -12.55
C LYS A 260 -11.34 -16.73 -12.65
N SER A 261 -12.42 -17.51 -12.61
CA SER A 261 -12.30 -18.97 -12.74
C SER A 261 -11.49 -19.28 -14.00
N ALA A 262 -10.63 -20.31 -13.93
CA ALA A 262 -9.77 -20.73 -15.04
C ALA A 262 -10.54 -20.81 -16.38
N LYS A 263 -11.81 -21.23 -16.32
CA LYS A 263 -12.75 -21.28 -17.46
C LYS A 263 -13.03 -19.93 -18.13
N ALA A 264 -13.16 -18.84 -17.38
CA ALA A 264 -13.43 -17.52 -17.95
C ALA A 264 -12.20 -16.94 -18.67
N ARG A 265 -10.99 -17.32 -18.24
CA ARG A 265 -9.73 -16.86 -18.81
C ARG A 265 -9.29 -17.67 -20.03
N GLU A 266 -9.54 -18.99 -20.06
CA GLU A 266 -9.29 -19.86 -21.22
C GLU A 266 -10.06 -19.38 -22.46
N VAL A 267 -11.32 -18.94 -22.28
CA VAL A 267 -12.15 -18.37 -23.36
C VAL A 267 -11.58 -17.05 -23.91
N SER A 268 -10.95 -16.22 -23.07
CA SER A 268 -10.29 -14.99 -23.54
C SER A 268 -8.97 -15.24 -24.27
N ALA A 269 -8.17 -16.21 -23.81
CA ALA A 269 -6.91 -16.59 -24.45
C ALA A 269 -7.16 -17.25 -25.82
N VAL A 270 -8.15 -18.14 -25.91
CA VAL A 270 -8.58 -18.75 -27.18
C VAL A 270 -9.09 -17.69 -28.17
N ARG A 271 -9.83 -16.68 -27.71
CA ARG A 271 -10.27 -15.55 -28.57
C ARG A 271 -9.11 -14.71 -29.11
N GLN A 272 -8.09 -14.43 -28.29
CA GLN A 272 -6.91 -13.68 -28.73
C GLN A 272 -6.03 -14.48 -29.71
N LEU A 273 -5.90 -15.79 -29.49
CA LEU A 273 -5.19 -16.69 -30.41
C LEU A 273 -5.89 -16.79 -31.76
N VAL A 274 -7.21 -17.01 -31.79
CA VAL A 274 -8.01 -17.11 -33.03
C VAL A 274 -8.05 -15.78 -33.80
N GLY A 275 -7.99 -14.64 -33.10
CA GLY A 275 -7.89 -13.32 -33.73
C GLY A 275 -6.56 -13.11 -34.46
N LYS A 276 -5.44 -13.64 -33.93
CA LYS A 276 -4.12 -13.56 -34.58
C LYS A 276 -3.99 -14.53 -35.77
N THR A 277 -4.63 -15.69 -35.74
CA THR A 277 -4.54 -16.68 -36.84
C THR A 277 -5.38 -16.32 -38.07
N ARG A 278 -6.31 -15.35 -37.96
CA ARG A 278 -7.11 -14.87 -39.11
C ARG A 278 -6.48 -13.71 -39.89
N LEU A 279 -5.33 -13.19 -39.43
CA LEU A 279 -4.63 -12.05 -40.04
C LEU A 279 -3.28 -12.44 -40.68
N THR A 280 -3.04 -13.73 -40.87
CA THR A 280 -1.97 -14.30 -41.72
C THR A 280 -2.60 -15.07 -42.85
#